data_AF-A0AAW1U1U0-F1
#
_entry.id   AF-A0AAW1U1U0-F1
#
_cell.length_a   1.000
_cell.length_b   1.000
_cell.length_c   1.000
_cell.angle_alpha   90.00
_cell.angle_beta   90.00
_cell.angle_gamma   90.00
#
_symmetry.space_group_name_H-M   'P 1'
#
loop_
_entity.id
_entity.type
_entity.pdbx_description
1 polymer ?
#
loop_
_entity_poly.entity_id
_entity_poly.type
_entity_poly.pdbx_seq_one_letter_code
_entity_poly.pdbx_strand_id
1 'polypeptide(L)'
;MSSSEILQDLAMLTKSLMIREGIKRYQLQIHGFCEKGENFIGDVVFFSVVNLDTNKKHNLVMKTAKRSEDIRKTIPVVFAYKRESFMYRDVFPAMKKF
;
A
#
# COMPACT_ATOMS: atom_id res chain seq x y z
N MET A 1 14.73 -6.65 -5.13
CA MET A 1 13.70 -6.12 -6.05
C MET A 1 14.30 -4.90 -6.71
N SER A 2 14.13 -4.73 -8.02
CA SER A 2 14.45 -3.45 -8.65
C SER A 2 13.36 -2.46 -8.24
N SER A 3 13.72 -1.23 -7.85
CA SER A 3 12.75 -0.18 -7.51
C SER A 3 11.68 0.04 -8.60
N SER A 4 11.95 -0.37 -9.85
CA SER A 4 11.02 -0.29 -10.97
C SER A 4 9.73 -1.13 -10.80
N GLU A 5 9.79 -2.31 -10.20
CA GLU A 5 8.62 -3.20 -10.08
C GLU A 5 7.59 -2.69 -9.06
N ILE A 6 8.07 -2.19 -7.92
CA ILE A 6 7.22 -1.58 -6.88
C ILE A 6 6.48 -0.36 -7.44
N LEU A 7 7.18 0.43 -8.24
CA LEU A 7 6.61 1.63 -8.87
C LEU A 7 5.52 1.28 -9.88
N GLN A 8 5.65 0.15 -10.59
CA GLN A 8 4.60 -0.35 -11.47
C GLN A 8 3.35 -0.78 -10.68
N ASP A 9 3.53 -1.55 -9.61
CA ASP A 9 2.44 -1.97 -8.74
C ASP A 9 1.73 -0.75 -8.11
N LEU A 10 2.51 0.22 -7.64
CA LEU A 10 2.01 1.49 -7.11
C LEU A 10 1.19 2.26 -8.14
N ALA A 11 1.70 2.40 -9.37
CA ALA A 11 1.00 3.11 -10.44
C ALA A 11 -0.33 2.42 -10.80
N MET A 12 -0.33 1.09 -10.90
CA MET A 12 -1.52 0.31 -11.23
C MET A 12 -2.59 0.41 -10.14
N LEU A 13 -2.20 0.25 -8.88
CA LEU A 13 -3.10 0.33 -7.74
C LEU A 13 -3.64 1.76 -7.56
N THR A 14 -2.78 2.77 -7.68
CA THR A 14 -3.21 4.17 -7.60
C THR A 14 -4.20 4.50 -8.70
N LYS A 15 -3.93 4.10 -9.95
CA LYS A 15 -4.87 4.33 -11.07
C LYS A 15 -6.22 3.69 -10.79
N SER A 16 -6.24 2.43 -10.33
CA SER A 16 -7.48 1.70 -10.02
C SER A 16 -8.28 2.38 -8.91
N LEU A 17 -7.58 2.85 -7.86
CA LEU A 17 -8.18 3.61 -6.78
C LEU A 17 -8.78 4.93 -7.28
N MET A 18 -8.03 5.71 -8.07
CA MET A 18 -8.50 7.00 -8.58
C MET A 18 -9.72 6.87 -9.49
N ILE A 19 -9.75 5.84 -10.34
CA ILE A 19 -10.93 5.53 -11.17
C ILE A 19 -12.15 5.26 -10.29
N ARG A 20 -12.00 4.44 -9.24
CA ARG A 20 -13.09 4.10 -8.33
C ARG A 20 -13.61 5.32 -7.56
N GLU A 21 -12.73 6.22 -7.16
CA GLU A 21 -13.09 7.46 -6.46
C GLU A 21 -13.53 8.60 -7.40
N GLY A 22 -13.56 8.37 -8.73
CA GLY A 22 -13.95 9.37 -9.71
C GLY A 22 -12.95 10.52 -9.90
N ILE A 23 -11.70 10.35 -9.48
CA ILE A 23 -10.65 11.37 -9.55
C ILE A 23 -9.91 11.24 -10.89
N LYS A 24 -10.11 12.20 -11.79
CA LYS A 24 -9.53 12.17 -13.14
C LYS A 24 -8.14 12.81 -13.22
N ARG A 25 -7.94 13.90 -12.48
CA ARG A 25 -6.67 14.66 -12.49
C ARG A 25 -6.03 14.59 -11.12
N TYR A 26 -4.91 13.90 -11.04
CA TYR A 26 -4.17 13.72 -9.80
C TYR A 26 -2.67 13.74 -10.00
N GLN A 27 -1.94 14.07 -8.94
CA GLN A 27 -0.49 13.97 -8.87
C GLN A 27 -0.10 12.95 -7.79
N LEU A 28 0.79 12.02 -8.14
CA LEU A 28 1.40 11.07 -7.21
C LEU A 28 2.72 11.65 -6.69
N GLN A 29 2.91 11.62 -5.37
CA GLN A 29 4.15 12.04 -4.70
C GLN A 29 4.64 10.91 -3.80
N ILE A 30 5.83 10.38 -4.04
CA ILE A 30 6.41 9.30 -3.24
C ILE A 30 7.30 9.91 -2.17
N HIS A 31 7.10 9.49 -0.92
CA HIS A 31 7.81 10.03 0.24
C HIS A 31 8.88 9.09 0.77
N GLY A 32 8.75 7.79 0.51
CA GLY A 32 9.75 6.82 0.94
C GLY A 32 9.35 5.38 0.72
N PHE A 33 10.33 4.51 0.92
CA PHE A 33 10.23 3.06 0.88
C PHE A 33 10.72 2.51 2.22
N CYS A 34 10.29 1.31 2.60
CA CYS A 34 10.93 0.61 3.73
C CYS A 34 12.37 0.21 3.38
N GLU A 35 13.27 0.34 4.34
CA GLU A 35 14.68 -0.04 4.17
C GLU A 35 14.90 -1.55 4.37
N LYS A 36 16.11 -2.02 4.04
CA LYS A 36 16.46 -3.43 4.23
C LYS A 36 16.51 -3.77 5.73
N GLY A 37 15.73 -4.76 6.14
CA GLY A 37 15.58 -5.14 7.54
C GLY A 37 14.30 -4.58 8.17
N GLU A 38 13.65 -3.63 7.50
CA GLU A 38 12.33 -3.16 7.87
C GLU A 38 11.24 -4.01 7.19
N ASN A 39 10.15 -4.26 7.91
CA ASN A 39 8.96 -4.95 7.44
C ASN A 39 9.23 -6.34 6.83
N PHE A 40 9.51 -7.31 7.70
CA PHE A 40 9.92 -8.67 7.35
C PHE A 40 9.09 -9.38 6.25
N ILE A 41 7.78 -9.11 6.18
CA ILE A 41 6.83 -9.83 5.30
C ILE A 41 6.40 -8.98 4.08
N GLY A 42 7.06 -7.86 3.78
CA GLY A 42 6.66 -7.05 2.63
C GLY A 42 7.53 -5.85 2.31
N ASP A 43 7.24 -5.24 1.16
CA ASP A 43 7.71 -3.92 0.79
C ASP A 43 6.60 -2.91 1.09
N VAL A 44 6.97 -1.78 1.70
CA VAL A 44 6.06 -0.67 1.96
C VAL A 44 6.50 0.58 1.23
N VAL A 45 5.53 1.28 0.66
CA VAL A 45 5.71 2.60 0.06
C VAL A 45 4.80 3.60 0.73
N PHE A 46 5.38 4.73 1.13
CA PHE A 46 4.66 5.89 1.64
C PHE A 46 4.52 6.90 0.51
N PHE A 47 3.29 7.33 0.22
CA PHE A 47 3.03 8.24 -0.89
C PHE A 47 1.79 9.09 -0.62
N SER A 48 1.63 10.16 -1.39
CA SER A 48 0.40 10.94 -1.42
C SER A 48 -0.17 11.00 -2.83
N VAL A 49 -1.49 11.17 -2.87
CA VAL A 49 -2.21 11.54 -4.09
C VAL A 49 -2.87 12.89 -3.85
N VAL A 50 -2.55 13.85 -4.71
CA VAL A 50 -3.16 15.19 -4.70
C VAL A 50 -4.18 15.25 -5.83
N ASN A 51 -5.46 15.41 -5.48
CA ASN A 51 -6.51 15.70 -6.46
C ASN A 51 -6.30 17.13 -6.98
N LEU A 52 -6.07 17.28 -8.27
CA LEU A 52 -5.76 18.58 -8.89
C LEU A 52 -7.01 19.45 -9.12
N ASP A 53 -8.20 18.85 -9.08
CA ASP A 53 -9.46 19.58 -9.26
C ASP A 53 -9.94 20.18 -7.92
N THR A 54 -9.67 19.51 -6.79
CA THR A 54 -10.10 19.95 -5.45
C THR A 54 -8.94 20.40 -4.54
N ASN A 55 -7.69 20.26 -5.00
CA ASN A 55 -6.46 20.43 -4.22
C ASN A 55 -6.40 19.59 -2.92
N LYS A 56 -7.18 18.50 -2.84
CA LYS A 56 -7.24 17.64 -1.65
C LYS A 56 -6.11 16.63 -1.69
N LYS A 57 -5.32 16.57 -0.61
CA LYS A 57 -4.21 15.62 -0.45
C LYS A 57 -4.66 14.41 0.36
N HIS A 58 -4.40 13.22 -0.18
CA HIS A 58 -4.59 11.94 0.49
C HIS A 58 -3.23 11.31 0.77
N ASN A 59 -2.90 11.07 2.04
CA ASN A 59 -1.69 10.35 2.43
C ASN A 59 -2.02 8.86 2.50
N LEU A 60 -1.25 8.05 1.77
CA LEU A 60 -1.51 6.63 1.56
C LEU A 60 -0.26 5.80 1.84
N VAL A 61 -0.49 4.55 2.20
CA VAL A 61 0.54 3.55 2.40
C VAL A 61 0.18 2.33 1.56
N MET A 62 1.10 1.87 0.72
CA MET A 62 0.96 0.62 -0.03
C MET A 62 1.89 -0.42 0.60
N LYS A 63 1.35 -1.59 0.92
CA LYS A 63 2.12 -2.75 1.36
C LYS A 63 1.96 -3.88 0.36
N THR A 64 3.07 -4.43 -0.14
CA THR A 64 3.08 -5.52 -1.11
C THR A 64 3.93 -6.67 -0.60
N ALA A 65 3.50 -7.90 -0.87
CA ALA A 65 4.26 -9.09 -0.50
C ALA A 65 5.54 -9.20 -1.31
N LYS A 66 6.68 -9.50 -0.65
CA LYS A 66 7.96 -9.81 -1.31
C LYS A 66 7.71 -10.81 -2.45
N ARG A 67 8.23 -10.53 -3.65
CA ARG A 67 8.04 -11.40 -4.84
C ARG A 67 8.89 -12.67 -4.82
N SER A 68 9.93 -12.73 -3.98
CA SER A 68 10.78 -13.92 -3.83
C SER A 68 9.92 -15.15 -3.53
N GLU A 69 10.01 -16.16 -4.40
CA GLU A 69 9.29 -17.41 -4.21
C GLU A 69 9.71 -18.13 -2.93
N ASP A 70 11.00 -18.11 -2.59
CA ASP A 70 11.53 -18.78 -1.39
C ASP A 70 10.90 -18.20 -0.12
N ILE A 71 10.78 -16.87 -0.06
CA ILE A 71 10.10 -16.19 1.05
C ILE A 71 8.60 -16.55 1.06
N ARG A 72 7.95 -16.60 -0.10
CA ARG A 72 6.51 -16.93 -0.21
C ARG A 72 6.19 -18.39 0.11
N LYS A 73 7.12 -19.31 -0.12
CA LYS A 73 6.99 -20.74 0.23
C LYS A 73 7.24 -20.98 1.73
N THR A 74 8.12 -20.20 2.34
CA THR A 74 8.52 -20.37 3.74
C THR A 74 7.58 -19.67 4.73
N ILE A 75 7.04 -18.51 4.34
CA ILE A 75 6.17 -17.69 5.21
C ILE A 75 4.73 -17.81 4.71
N PRO A 76 3.73 -17.98 5.60
CA PRO A 76 2.32 -17.97 5.22
C PRO A 76 1.83 -16.52 4.93
N VAL A 77 2.39 -15.90 3.89
CA VAL A 77 2.21 -14.48 3.54
C VAL A 77 0.73 -14.12 3.36
N VAL A 78 -0.04 -14.98 2.68
CA VAL A 78 -1.48 -14.77 2.47
C VAL A 78 -2.22 -14.65 3.80
N PHE A 79 -1.89 -15.50 4.77
CA PHE A 79 -2.55 -15.48 6.08
C PHE A 79 -2.14 -14.27 6.91
N ALA A 80 -0.86 -13.87 6.84
CA ALA A 80 -0.38 -12.64 7.49
C ALA A 80 -1.13 -11.40 6.96
N TYR A 81 -1.24 -11.24 5.64
CA TYR A 81 -1.92 -10.09 5.03
C TYR A 81 -3.42 -10.09 5.30
N LYS A 82 -4.08 -11.25 5.30
CA LYS A 82 -5.51 -11.35 5.66
C LYS A 82 -5.75 -10.93 7.12
N ARG A 83 -4.88 -11.33 8.05
CA ARG A 83 -4.98 -10.94 9.46
C ARG A 83 -4.71 -9.45 9.67
N GLU A 84 -3.71 -8.90 8.98
CA GLU A 84 -3.42 -7.47 9.01
C GLU A 84 -4.57 -6.64 8.42
N SER A 85 -5.15 -7.07 7.30
CA SER A 85 -6.35 -6.44 6.73
C SER A 85 -7.54 -6.49 7.68
N PHE A 86 -7.78 -7.63 8.35
CA PHE A 86 -8.83 -7.76 9.37
C PHE A 86 -8.60 -6.82 10.56
N MET A 87 -7.35 -6.67 11.00
CA MET A 87 -7.01 -5.74 12.08
C MET A 87 -7.42 -4.31 11.73
N TYR A 88 -7.08 -3.82 10.53
CA TYR A 88 -7.39 -2.44 10.14
C TYR A 88 -8.85 -2.22 9.74
N ARG A 89 -9.51 -3.24 9.18
CA ARG A 89 -10.90 -3.12 8.74
C ARG A 89 -11.90 -3.29 9.88
N ASP A 90 -11.66 -4.24 10.77
CA ASP A 90 -12.68 -4.73 11.71
C ASP A 90 -12.29 -4.42 13.17
N VAL A 91 -11.07 -4.79 13.58
CA VAL A 91 -10.64 -4.68 14.98
C VAL A 91 -10.38 -3.22 15.38
N PHE A 92 -9.53 -2.52 14.64
CA PHE A 92 -9.12 -1.15 14.99
C PHE A 92 -10.30 -0.17 15.00
N PRO A 93 -11.24 -0.20 14.04
CA PRO A 93 -12.44 0.64 14.12
C PRO A 93 -13.36 0.27 15.29
N ALA A 94 -13.44 -1.02 15.67
CA ALA A 94 -14.20 -1.43 16.86
C ALA A 94 -13.55 -0.90 18.14
N MET A 95 -12.22 -1.00 18.27
CA MET A 95 -11.48 -0.46 19.42
C MET A 95 -11.64 1.05 19.54
N LYS A 96 -11.62 1.80 18.43
CA LYS A 96 -11.75 3.26 18.43
C LYS A 96 -13.12 3.79 18.90
N LYS A 97 -14.14 2.92 18.99
CA LYS A 97 -15.49 3.27 19.45
C LYS A 97 -15.65 3.18 20.97
N PHE A 98 -14.68 2.58 21.65
CA PHE A 98 -14.56 2.58 23.12
C PHE A 98 -13.67 3.75 23.54
#